data_AF-A0A7J7MM24-F1
#
_entry.id   AF-A0A7J7MM24-F1
#
_cell.length_a   1.000
_cell.length_b   1.000
_cell.length_c   1.000
_cell.angle_alpha   90.00
_cell.angle_beta   90.00
_cell.angle_gamma   90.00
#
_symmetry.space_group_name_H-M   'P 1'
#
loop_
_entity.id
_entity.type
_entity.pdbx_description
1 polymer ?
#
loop_
_entity_poly.entity_id
_entity_poly.type
_entity_poly.pdbx_seq_one_letter_code
_entity_poly.pdbx_strand_id
1 'polypeptide(L)'
;MRQAERKSMNKSLVFYSASHDMRSSLAAIDSLIDTSSSQVSSTSVYVELCSLAEEALGILNFVLDFSKIEVGKVTLAENEFDFGKVLEDAVILFYPSGIAKGIDVVLDPCDGSVLRYSLVKGDNGKLK
;
A
#
# COMPACT_ATOMS: atom_id res chain seq x y z
N MET A 1 1.15 -9.23 32.27
CA MET A 1 2.48 -8.90 31.67
C MET A 1 2.58 -9.26 30.20
N ARG A 2 2.43 -10.54 29.80
CA ARG A 2 2.62 -11.00 28.39
C ARG A 2 1.80 -10.27 27.30
N GLN A 3 0.68 -9.62 27.62
CA GLN A 3 -0.13 -8.88 26.64
C GLN A 3 0.36 -7.43 26.44
N ALA A 4 0.85 -6.78 27.51
CA ALA A 4 1.44 -5.45 27.45
C ALA A 4 2.82 -5.50 26.75
N GLU A 5 3.62 -6.51 27.05
CA GLU A 5 4.91 -6.77 26.37
C GLU A 5 4.72 -7.07 24.88
N ARG A 6 3.70 -7.86 24.51
CA ARG A 6 3.38 -8.13 23.11
C ARG A 6 2.91 -6.89 22.35
N LYS A 7 2.06 -6.05 22.96
CA LYS A 7 1.71 -4.74 22.37
C LYS A 7 2.93 -3.84 22.19
N SER A 8 3.81 -3.78 23.19
CA SER A 8 5.05 -2.99 23.11
C SER A 8 6.02 -3.51 22.04
N MET A 9 6.15 -4.83 21.91
CA MET A 9 7.05 -5.46 20.94
C MET A 9 6.56 -5.28 19.51
N ASN A 10 5.24 -5.37 19.28
CA ASN A 10 4.64 -5.07 17.98
C ASN A 10 4.83 -3.59 17.58
N LYS A 11 4.78 -2.63 18.53
CA LYS A 11 5.07 -1.22 18.26
C LYS A 11 6.49 -1.02 17.73
N SER A 12 7.47 -1.57 18.44
CA SER A 12 8.88 -1.46 18.05
C SER A 12 9.15 -2.14 16.71
N LEU A 13 8.47 -3.26 16.43
CA LEU A 13 8.60 -3.99 15.17
C LEU A 13 8.09 -3.17 13.97
N VAL A 14 6.92 -2.53 14.09
CA VAL A 14 6.34 -1.71 13.01
C VAL A 14 7.24 -0.53 12.67
N PHE A 15 7.70 0.21 13.69
CA PHE A 15 8.58 1.35 13.47
C PHE A 15 9.95 0.93 12.91
N TYR A 16 10.52 -0.17 13.43
CA TYR A 16 11.78 -0.71 12.95
C TYR A 16 11.69 -1.11 11.47
N SER A 17 10.64 -1.85 11.10
CA SER A 17 10.44 -2.33 9.72
C SER A 17 10.23 -1.15 8.77
N ALA A 18 9.35 -0.21 9.12
CA ALA A 18 9.13 0.99 8.30
C ALA A 18 10.42 1.82 8.16
N SER A 19 11.22 1.98 9.22
CA SER A 19 12.50 2.68 9.16
C SER A 19 13.50 1.99 8.22
N HIS A 20 13.53 0.65 8.25
CA HIS A 20 14.37 -0.14 7.37
C HIS A 20 13.98 0.03 5.89
N ASP A 21 12.68 -0.01 5.60
CA ASP A 21 12.16 0.06 4.25
C ASP A 21 12.25 1.48 3.68
N MET A 22 12.02 2.51 4.53
CA MET A 22 12.28 3.91 4.17
C MET A 22 13.76 4.12 3.81
N ARG A 23 14.68 3.58 4.60
CA ARG A 23 16.13 3.67 4.31
C ARG A 23 16.47 3.02 2.97
N SER A 24 15.87 1.87 2.67
CA SER A 24 16.09 1.17 1.40
C SER A 24 15.54 1.96 0.22
N SER A 25 14.34 2.53 0.34
CA SER A 25 13.70 3.38 -0.69
C SER A 25 14.52 4.64 -0.97
N LEU A 26 15.01 5.32 0.08
CA LEU A 26 15.85 6.51 -0.06
C LEU A 26 17.20 6.20 -0.69
N ALA A 27 17.83 5.07 -0.34
CA ALA A 27 19.09 4.65 -0.96
C ALA A 27 18.91 4.34 -2.46
N ALA A 28 17.76 3.78 -2.86
CA ALA A 28 17.43 3.57 -4.27
C ALA A 28 17.26 4.89 -5.02
N ILE A 29 16.58 5.88 -4.43
CA ILE A 29 16.45 7.24 -4.99
C ILE A 29 17.82 7.89 -5.18
N ASP A 30 18.67 7.86 -4.15
CA ASP A 30 20.02 8.44 -4.18
C ASP A 30 20.87 7.81 -5.29
N SER A 31 20.88 6.46 -5.37
CA SER A 31 21.59 5.73 -6.42
C SER A 31 21.07 6.03 -7.83
N LEU A 32 19.74 6.20 -8.00
CA LEU A 32 19.12 6.53 -9.27
C LEU A 32 19.52 7.94 -9.72
N ILE A 33 19.53 8.91 -8.79
CA ILE A 33 20.00 10.27 -9.05
C ILE A 33 21.47 10.27 -9.48
N ASP A 34 22.35 9.58 -8.74
CA ASP A 34 23.78 9.49 -9.06
C ASP A 34 24.03 8.91 -10.45
N THR A 35 23.32 7.82 -10.79
CA THR A 35 23.49 7.11 -12.07
C THR A 35 22.88 7.89 -13.24
N SER A 36 21.83 8.67 -12.99
CA SER A 36 21.13 9.47 -14.02
C SER A 36 22.01 10.53 -14.68
N SER A 37 23.08 10.97 -14.01
CA SER A 37 24.08 11.89 -14.56
C SER A 37 24.81 11.36 -15.81
N SER A 38 24.69 10.05 -16.09
CA SER A 38 25.40 9.34 -17.16
C SER A 38 24.52 8.75 -18.29
N GLN A 39 23.19 8.87 -18.20
CA GLN A 39 22.23 8.19 -19.10
C GLN A 39 21.30 9.20 -19.84
N VAL A 40 20.98 8.91 -21.11
CA VAL A 40 20.45 9.87 -22.10
C VAL A 40 18.90 9.95 -22.15
N SER A 41 18.16 9.17 -21.35
CA SER A 41 16.67 9.27 -21.31
C SER A 41 16.15 9.79 -19.97
N SER A 42 16.00 11.11 -19.87
CA SER A 42 15.48 11.79 -18.68
C SER A 42 14.07 11.34 -18.25
N THR A 43 13.23 10.89 -19.19
CA THR A 43 11.84 10.50 -18.90
C THR A 43 11.73 9.18 -18.13
N SER A 44 12.53 8.16 -18.44
CA SER A 44 12.45 6.86 -17.76
C SER A 44 12.94 6.96 -16.32
N VAL A 45 14.05 7.66 -16.11
CA VAL A 45 14.60 7.95 -14.78
C VAL A 45 13.58 8.75 -13.95
N TYR A 46 12.92 9.73 -14.55
CA TYR A 46 11.89 10.51 -13.86
C TYR A 46 10.70 9.65 -13.40
N VAL A 47 10.21 8.76 -14.26
CA VAL A 47 9.11 7.83 -13.90
C VAL A 47 9.52 6.90 -12.75
N GLU A 48 10.73 6.36 -12.80
CA GLU A 48 11.26 5.48 -11.76
C GLU A 48 11.46 6.23 -10.43
N LEU A 49 11.94 7.47 -10.48
CA LEU A 49 12.06 8.35 -9.32
C LEU A 49 10.69 8.64 -8.69
N CYS A 50 9.67 8.94 -9.50
CA CYS A 50 8.30 9.12 -9.02
C CYS A 50 7.78 7.87 -8.31
N SER A 51 7.99 6.69 -8.90
CA SER A 51 7.57 5.42 -8.29
C SER A 51 8.23 5.16 -6.92
N LEU A 52 9.54 5.40 -6.80
CA LEU A 52 10.26 5.23 -5.53
C LEU A 52 9.81 6.25 -4.48
N ALA A 53 9.51 7.48 -4.89
CA ALA A 53 8.98 8.51 -4.00
C ALA A 53 7.57 8.17 -3.50
N GLU A 54 6.71 7.61 -4.36
CA GLU A 54 5.39 7.11 -3.99
C GLU A 54 5.47 5.96 -2.99
N GLU A 55 6.41 5.02 -3.18
CA GLU A 55 6.68 3.94 -2.24
C GLU A 55 7.09 4.47 -0.86
N ALA A 56 8.05 5.40 -0.82
CA ALA A 56 8.51 6.01 0.43
C ALA A 56 7.37 6.78 1.15
N LEU A 57 6.52 7.48 0.39
CA LEU A 57 5.32 8.14 0.93
C LEU A 57 4.32 7.12 1.49
N GLY A 58 4.15 5.98 0.83
CA GLY A 58 3.33 4.87 1.31
C GLY A 58 3.79 4.37 2.69
N ILE A 59 5.09 4.16 2.86
CA ILE A 59 5.67 3.71 4.14
C ILE A 59 5.45 4.77 5.24
N LEU A 60 5.65 6.05 4.93
CA LEU A 60 5.41 7.13 5.88
C LEU A 60 3.94 7.19 6.31
N ASN A 61 3.02 7.10 5.36
CA ASN A 61 1.58 7.09 5.63
C ASN A 61 1.18 5.91 6.50
N PHE A 62 1.75 4.73 6.26
CA PHE A 62 1.55 3.55 7.11
C PHE A 62 1.94 3.79 8.57
N VAL A 63 3.10 4.41 8.83
CA VAL A 63 3.53 4.74 10.21
C VAL A 63 2.60 5.76 10.86
N LEU A 64 2.15 6.77 10.11
CA LEU A 64 1.23 7.79 10.61
C LEU A 64 -0.14 7.20 10.95
N ASP A 65 -0.68 6.36 10.07
CA ASP A 65 -1.97 5.71 10.29
C ASP A 65 -1.92 4.70 11.43
N PHE A 66 -0.86 3.91 11.53
CA PHE A 66 -0.63 3.05 12.69
C PHE A 66 -0.59 3.86 14.00
N SER A 67 0.11 5.00 13.98
CA SER A 67 0.19 5.90 15.13
C SER A 67 -1.19 6.44 15.53
N LYS A 68 -2.04 6.80 14.56
CA LYS A 68 -3.43 7.23 14.82
C LYS A 68 -4.26 6.10 15.44
N ILE A 69 -4.11 4.86 14.98
CA ILE A 69 -4.84 3.70 15.52
C ILE A 69 -4.49 3.52 16.99
N GLU A 70 -3.20 3.59 17.33
CA GLU A 70 -2.71 3.36 18.69
C GLU A 70 -3.20 4.38 19.72
N VAL A 71 -3.35 5.65 19.32
CA VAL A 71 -3.87 6.70 20.21
C VAL A 71 -5.39 6.82 20.15
N GLY A 72 -6.08 5.89 19.46
CA GLY A 72 -7.54 5.91 19.32
C GLY A 72 -8.08 7.10 18.53
N LYS A 73 -7.26 7.69 17.65
CA LYS A 73 -7.62 8.85 16.81
C LYS A 73 -8.08 8.48 15.40
N VAL A 74 -8.23 7.19 15.09
CA VAL A 74 -8.85 6.78 13.83
C VAL A 74 -10.35 6.93 13.93
N THR A 75 -10.91 7.71 13.01
CA THR A 75 -12.34 7.83 12.76
C THR A 75 -12.66 7.09 11.48
N LEU A 76 -13.64 6.18 11.51
CA LEU A 76 -14.16 5.54 10.30
C LEU A 76 -15.12 6.50 9.61
N ALA A 77 -14.92 6.71 8.31
CA ALA A 77 -15.87 7.43 7.48
C ALA A 77 -16.85 6.40 6.88
N GLU A 78 -17.93 6.09 7.60
CA GLU A 78 -18.95 5.16 7.08
C GLU A 78 -19.73 5.79 5.93
N ASN A 79 -19.63 5.17 4.75
CA ASN A 79 -20.44 5.46 3.59
C ASN A 79 -20.95 4.16 2.96
N GLU A 80 -22.03 4.26 2.19
CA GLU A 80 -22.42 3.16 1.30
C GLU A 80 -21.51 3.17 0.05
N PHE A 81 -21.11 2.00 -0.40
CA PHE A 81 -20.29 1.83 -1.61
C PHE A 81 -20.47 0.44 -2.22
N ASP A 82 -20.10 0.33 -3.50
CA ASP A 82 -20.09 -0.94 -4.23
C ASP A 82 -18.79 -1.70 -3.95
N PHE A 83 -18.88 -2.77 -3.16
CA PHE A 83 -17.77 -3.65 -2.82
C PHE A 83 -17.27 -4.48 -4.00
N GLY A 84 -18.14 -4.82 -4.95
CA GLY A 84 -17.74 -5.47 -6.19
C GLY A 84 -16.76 -4.59 -6.96
N LYS A 85 -17.02 -3.27 -7.01
CA LYS A 85 -16.11 -2.30 -7.62
C LYS A 85 -14.76 -2.21 -6.92
N VAL A 86 -14.73 -2.30 -5.59
CA VAL A 86 -13.47 -2.34 -4.83
C VAL A 86 -12.63 -3.56 -5.20
N LEU A 87 -13.25 -4.73 -5.34
CA LEU A 87 -12.55 -5.95 -5.76
C LEU A 87 -12.06 -5.88 -7.20
N GLU A 88 -12.87 -5.33 -8.12
CA GLU A 88 -12.45 -5.08 -9.50
C GLU A 88 -11.25 -4.13 -9.56
N ASP A 89 -11.31 -3.00 -8.85
CA ASP A 89 -10.24 -2.01 -8.81
C ASP A 89 -8.94 -2.64 -8.28
N ALA A 90 -9.03 -3.50 -7.26
CA ALA A 90 -7.88 -4.24 -6.74
C ALA A 90 -7.27 -5.18 -7.79
N VAL A 91 -8.07 -5.95 -8.52
CA VAL A 91 -7.54 -6.80 -9.59
C VAL A 91 -6.89 -5.97 -10.70
N ILE A 92 -7.52 -4.88 -11.12
CA ILE A 92 -6.95 -3.95 -12.13
C ILE A 92 -5.60 -3.39 -11.66
N LEU A 93 -5.48 -3.04 -10.38
CA LEU A 93 -4.25 -2.50 -9.81
C LEU A 93 -3.09 -3.52 -9.86
N PHE A 94 -3.36 -4.80 -9.56
CA PHE A 94 -2.32 -5.84 -9.53
C PHE A 94 -2.08 -6.54 -10.87
N TYR A 95 -3.00 -6.41 -11.83
CA TYR A 95 -2.91 -7.07 -13.13
C TYR A 95 -1.58 -6.80 -13.88
N PRO A 96 -1.07 -5.55 -13.98
CA PRO A 96 0.21 -5.29 -14.64
C PRO A 96 1.39 -6.01 -13.98
N SER A 97 1.40 -6.09 -12.64
CA SER A 97 2.44 -6.78 -11.86
C SER A 97 2.39 -8.29 -12.06
N GLY A 98 1.18 -8.85 -12.18
CA GLY A 98 0.96 -10.25 -12.55
C GLY A 98 1.53 -10.58 -13.93
N ILE A 99 1.11 -9.82 -14.96
CA ILE A 99 1.56 -10.01 -16.35
C ILE A 99 3.08 -9.90 -16.47
N ALA A 100 3.71 -8.93 -15.80
CA ALA A 100 5.17 -8.79 -15.78
C ALA A 100 5.90 -10.03 -15.23
N LYS A 101 5.22 -10.85 -14.42
CA LYS A 101 5.73 -12.10 -13.83
C LYS A 101 5.19 -13.35 -14.52
N GLY A 102 4.40 -13.23 -15.59
CA GLY A 102 3.73 -14.36 -16.24
C GLY A 102 2.63 -15.00 -15.38
N ILE A 103 2.05 -14.25 -14.46
CA ILE A 103 0.99 -14.69 -13.54
C ILE A 103 -0.31 -13.99 -13.93
N ASP A 104 -1.37 -14.77 -14.13
CA ASP A 104 -2.71 -14.21 -14.35
C ASP A 104 -3.37 -13.84 -13.01
N VAL A 105 -4.05 -12.70 -12.98
CA VAL A 105 -4.73 -12.18 -11.78
C VAL A 105 -6.22 -12.09 -12.10
N VAL A 106 -7.00 -12.98 -11.47
CA VAL A 106 -8.43 -13.13 -11.75
C VAL A 106 -9.27 -12.91 -10.49
N LEU A 107 -10.42 -12.26 -10.66
CA LEU A 107 -11.46 -12.19 -9.64
C LEU A 107 -12.40 -13.40 -9.83
N ASP A 108 -12.37 -14.35 -8.90
CA ASP A 108 -13.23 -15.55 -8.92
C ASP A 108 -14.17 -15.58 -7.70
N PRO A 109 -15.37 -15.01 -7.79
CA PRO A 109 -16.34 -15.02 -6.69
C PRO A 109 -17.03 -16.39 -6.56
N CYS A 110 -16.97 -17.00 -5.38
CA CYS A 110 -17.45 -18.38 -5.11
C CYS A 110 -18.89 -18.69 -5.56
N ASP A 111 -19.83 -17.76 -5.40
CA ASP A 111 -21.26 -17.96 -5.71
C ASP A 111 -21.90 -16.72 -6.36
N GLY A 112 -21.09 -15.74 -6.78
CA GLY A 112 -21.55 -14.45 -7.29
C GLY A 112 -22.31 -13.59 -6.25
N SER A 113 -22.33 -13.95 -4.97
CA SER A 113 -22.99 -13.18 -3.91
C SER A 113 -22.46 -11.75 -3.81
N VAL A 114 -21.16 -11.55 -4.01
CA VAL A 114 -20.52 -10.23 -3.99
C VAL A 114 -20.99 -9.34 -5.13
N LEU A 115 -21.38 -9.91 -6.28
CA LEU A 115 -21.98 -9.16 -7.39
C LEU A 115 -23.47 -8.89 -7.17
N ARG A 116 -24.17 -9.75 -6.40
CA ARG A 116 -25.60 -9.61 -6.10
C ARG A 116 -25.88 -8.67 -4.93
N TYR A 117 -24.98 -8.62 -3.95
CA TYR A 117 -25.08 -7.82 -2.74
C TYR A 117 -23.86 -6.90 -2.63
N SER A 118 -23.58 -6.16 -3.72
CA SER A 118 -22.37 -5.34 -3.81
C SER A 118 -22.44 -4.09 -2.94
N LEU A 119 -23.63 -3.56 -2.67
CA LEU A 119 -23.80 -2.36 -1.86
C LEU A 119 -23.62 -2.69 -0.37
N VAL A 120 -22.56 -2.19 0.23
CA VAL A 120 -22.22 -2.38 1.65
C VAL A 120 -21.98 -1.04 2.32
N LYS A 121 -22.08 -1.03 3.66
CA LYS A 121 -21.76 0.16 4.48
C LYS A 121 -20.44 -0.06 5.21
N GLY A 122 -19.53 0.91 5.11
CA GLY A 122 -18.23 0.86 5.75
C GLY A 122 -17.34 2.02 5.30
N ASP A 123 -16.04 1.94 5.62
CA ASP A 123 -15.05 2.93 5.18
C ASP A 123 -14.31 2.41 3.94
N ASN A 124 -14.78 2.83 2.77
CA ASN A 124 -14.19 2.43 1.48
C ASN A 124 -12.72 2.89 1.36
N GLY A 125 -12.39 4.05 1.94
CA GLY A 125 -11.03 4.58 1.90
C GLY A 125 -10.02 3.77 2.71
N LYS A 126 -10.49 2.94 3.65
CA LYS A 126 -9.66 1.99 4.40
C LYS A 126 -9.60 0.59 3.78
N LEU A 127 -10.40 0.32 2.74
CA LEU A 127 -10.42 -0.96 2.03
C LEU A 127 -9.67 -0.94 0.68
N LYS A 128 -9.50 0.25 0.10
CA LYS A 128 -8.72 0.49 -1.12
C LYS A 128 -7.23 0.62 -0.85
#